data_AF-A0A7C5UKS8-F1
#
_entry.id   AF-A0A7C5UKS8-F1
#
_cell.length_a   1.000
_cell.length_b   1.000
_cell.length_c   1.000
_cell.angle_alpha   90.00
_cell.angle_beta   90.00
_cell.angle_gamma   90.00
#
_symmetry.space_group_name_H-M   'P 1'
#
loop_
_entity.id
_entity.type
_entity.pdbx_description
1 polymer ?
#
loop_
_entity_poly.entity_id
_entity_poly.type
_entity_poly.pdbx_seq_one_letter_code
_entity_poly.pdbx_strand_id
1 'polypeptide(L)'
;MGGNVPDKLDFYQKLRQRVHNWAKEKGSGYPYLKYLLLVPDFFYLLVQLILDERVPVKEKAILGIVVAYYISPIDIIPEAFLGPIGYSDDLVLGVWAINRLLHSVGREVLLEHWPSETDLFIAIEKIMGIADQLLGKTAYLKLKNFFKKKIDK
;
A
#
# COMPACT_ATOMS: atom_id res chain seq x y z
N MET A 1 14.28 -0.94 -30.96
CA MET A 1 12.85 -1.07 -30.64
C MET A 1 12.69 -0.84 -29.15
N GLY A 2 12.62 0.42 -28.72
CA GLY A 2 12.40 0.79 -27.32
C GLY A 2 10.91 0.97 -27.10
N GLY A 3 10.27 0.00 -26.45
CA GLY A 3 8.86 0.11 -26.08
C GLY A 3 8.67 1.33 -25.17
N ASN A 4 7.93 2.31 -25.66
CA ASN A 4 7.45 3.42 -24.86
C ASN A 4 6.61 2.84 -23.71
N VAL A 5 7.07 3.02 -22.46
CA VAL A 5 6.27 2.81 -21.24
C VAL A 5 5.88 4.17 -20.61
N PRO A 6 5.19 5.10 -21.30
CA PRO A 6 4.87 6.42 -20.73
C PRO A 6 3.58 6.48 -19.89
N ASP A 7 2.68 5.48 -19.92
CA ASP A 7 1.35 5.69 -19.31
C ASP A 7 1.21 5.34 -17.81
N LYS A 8 2.04 4.43 -17.27
CA LYS A 8 1.88 3.95 -15.88
C LYS A 8 2.67 4.76 -14.85
N LEU A 9 3.83 5.29 -15.24
CA LEU A 9 4.67 6.11 -14.35
C LEU A 9 4.01 7.47 -14.08
N ASP A 10 3.27 7.98 -15.06
CA ASP A 10 2.52 9.24 -14.97
C ASP A 10 1.47 9.23 -13.86
N PHE A 11 0.74 8.12 -13.69
CA PHE A 11 -0.23 7.98 -12.60
C PHE A 11 0.46 8.03 -11.24
N TYR A 12 1.57 7.30 -11.08
CA TYR A 12 2.35 7.30 -9.85
C TYR A 12 2.88 8.70 -9.52
N GLN A 13 3.47 9.40 -10.50
CA GLN A 13 3.98 10.76 -10.28
C GLN A 13 2.85 11.73 -9.89
N LYS A 14 1.68 11.61 -10.53
CA LYS A 14 0.49 12.38 -10.18
C LYS A 14 -0.01 12.08 -8.76
N LEU A 15 -0.05 10.81 -8.37
CA LEU A 15 -0.44 10.40 -7.01
C LEU A 15 0.55 10.93 -5.97
N ARG A 16 1.86 10.72 -6.20
CA ARG A 16 2.94 11.21 -5.35
C ARG A 16 2.86 12.73 -5.17
N GLN A 17 2.64 13.47 -6.26
CA GLN A 17 2.51 14.92 -6.22
C GLN A 17 1.27 15.37 -5.45
N ARG A 18 0.12 14.70 -5.63
CA ARG A 18 -1.11 15.01 -4.88
C ARG A 18 -0.92 14.81 -3.38
N VAL A 19 -0.33 13.70 -2.96
CA VAL A 19 -0.07 13.40 -1.54
C VAL A 19 0.92 14.43 -0.96
N HIS A 20 1.97 14.79 -1.69
CA HIS A 20 2.91 15.82 -1.26
C HIS A 20 2.28 17.21 -1.15
N ASN A 21 1.43 17.59 -2.10
CA ASN A 21 0.73 18.89 -2.08
C ASN A 21 -0.23 18.97 -0.89
N TRP A 22 -1.02 17.94 -0.65
CA TRP A 22 -1.88 17.85 0.52
C TRP A 22 -1.10 17.93 1.83
N ALA A 23 0.03 17.22 1.91
CA ALA A 23 0.87 17.23 3.09
C ALA A 23 1.44 18.62 3.38
N LYS A 24 1.80 19.38 2.34
CA LYS A 24 2.22 20.79 2.48
C LYS A 24 1.07 21.69 2.96
N GLU A 25 -0.15 21.48 2.47
CA GLU A 25 -1.32 22.29 2.83
C GLU A 25 -1.81 22.04 4.27
N LYS A 26 -1.72 20.82 4.79
CA LYS A 26 -2.20 20.48 6.16
C LYS A 26 -1.22 20.83 7.28
N GLY A 27 0.04 21.11 6.97
CA GLY A 27 1.08 21.46 7.96
C GLY A 27 1.51 20.29 8.87
N SER A 28 2.52 20.53 9.71
CA SER A 28 3.19 19.56 10.61
C SER A 28 2.33 18.99 11.74
N GLY A 29 1.02 19.28 11.77
CA GLY A 29 0.09 18.83 12.82
C GLY A 29 -0.38 17.38 12.72
N TYR A 30 -0.02 16.66 11.65
CA TYR A 30 -0.39 15.24 11.48
C TYR A 30 0.76 14.32 11.91
N PRO A 31 0.63 13.56 13.01
CA PRO A 31 1.71 12.74 13.57
C PRO A 31 2.21 11.64 12.62
N TYR A 32 1.44 11.31 11.59
CA TYR A 32 1.71 10.23 10.64
C TYR A 32 2.05 10.71 9.22
N LEU A 33 2.19 12.03 9.01
CA LEU A 33 2.33 12.62 7.68
C LEU A 33 3.48 12.05 6.86
N LYS A 34 4.64 11.85 7.49
CA LYS A 34 5.82 11.27 6.84
C LYS A 34 5.64 9.84 6.32
N TYR A 35 4.68 9.11 6.88
CA TYR A 35 4.39 7.73 6.48
C TYR A 35 3.29 7.67 5.43
N LEU A 36 2.35 8.62 5.44
CA LEU A 36 1.44 8.83 4.31
C LEU A 36 2.20 9.13 3.01
N LEU A 37 3.35 9.79 3.10
CA LEU A 37 4.23 10.05 1.94
C LEU A 37 4.85 8.79 1.34
N LEU A 38 4.86 7.65 2.07
CA LEU A 38 5.34 6.36 1.58
C LEU A 38 4.25 5.57 0.85
N VAL A 39 2.98 5.94 0.98
CA VAL A 39 1.86 5.23 0.31
C VAL A 39 2.04 5.15 -1.20
N PRO A 40 2.43 6.22 -1.92
CA PRO A 40 2.73 6.13 -3.35
C PRO A 40 3.86 5.14 -3.65
N ASP A 41 4.90 5.09 -2.82
CA ASP A 41 6.06 4.20 -2.99
C ASP A 41 5.63 2.73 -2.83
N PHE A 42 4.77 2.43 -1.84
CA PHE A 42 4.16 1.10 -1.68
C PHE A 42 3.27 0.72 -2.85
N PHE A 43 2.46 1.66 -3.34
CA PHE A 43 1.63 1.42 -4.52
C PHE A 43 2.48 1.10 -5.76
N TYR A 44 3.57 1.84 -5.96
CA TYR A 44 4.53 1.55 -7.02
C TYR A 44 5.14 0.15 -6.87
N LEU A 45 5.57 -0.21 -5.66
CA LEU A 45 6.09 -1.56 -5.37
C LEU A 45 5.07 -2.64 -5.76
N LEU A 46 3.80 -2.49 -5.38
CA LEU A 46 2.74 -3.44 -5.76
C LEU A 46 2.62 -3.61 -7.28
N VAL A 47 2.66 -2.50 -8.03
CA VAL A 47 2.59 -2.54 -9.50
C VAL A 47 3.80 -3.25 -10.10
N GLN A 48 5.01 -2.97 -9.59
CA GLN A 48 6.23 -3.64 -10.09
C GLN A 48 6.21 -5.15 -9.80
N LEU A 49 5.74 -5.57 -8.63
CA LEU A 49 5.64 -6.98 -8.28
C LEU A 49 4.60 -7.74 -9.11
N ILE A 50 3.54 -7.07 -9.57
CA ILE A 50 2.60 -7.66 -10.54
C ILE A 50 3.30 -7.95 -11.87
N LEU A 51 4.24 -7.10 -12.28
CA LEU A 51 4.94 -7.19 -13.56
C LEU A 51 6.16 -8.13 -13.52
N ASP A 52 6.75 -8.36 -12.34
CA ASP A 52 7.96 -9.17 -12.18
C ASP A 52 7.68 -10.68 -12.40
N GLU A 53 8.39 -11.31 -13.33
CA GLU A 53 8.23 -12.73 -13.68
C GLU A 53 8.48 -13.70 -12.52
N ARG A 54 9.33 -13.33 -11.55
CA ARG A 54 9.68 -14.14 -10.38
C ARG A 54 8.54 -14.23 -9.37
N VAL A 55 7.53 -13.36 -9.46
CA VAL A 55 6.36 -13.38 -8.59
C VAL A 55 5.34 -14.41 -9.11
N PRO A 56 4.88 -15.37 -8.27
CA PRO A 56 3.92 -16.39 -8.69
C PRO A 56 2.61 -15.79 -9.21
N VAL A 57 2.02 -16.40 -10.24
CA VAL A 57 0.78 -15.92 -10.89
C VAL A 57 -0.37 -15.72 -9.90
N LYS A 58 -0.48 -16.60 -8.91
CA LYS A 58 -1.48 -16.48 -7.83
C LYS A 58 -1.30 -15.18 -7.04
N GLU A 59 -0.06 -14.82 -6.72
CA GLU A 59 0.23 -13.58 -6.01
C GLU A 59 -0.01 -12.37 -6.90
N LYS A 60 0.39 -12.42 -8.17
CA LYS A 60 0.09 -11.36 -9.15
C LYS A 60 -1.41 -11.08 -9.26
N ALA A 61 -2.24 -12.13 -9.32
CA ALA A 61 -3.69 -11.98 -9.38
C ALA A 61 -4.22 -11.29 -8.11
N ILE A 62 -3.74 -11.70 -6.94
CA ILE A 62 -4.09 -11.10 -5.65
C ILE A 62 -3.69 -9.62 -5.60
N LEU A 63 -2.42 -9.31 -5.89
CA LEU A 63 -1.92 -7.94 -5.88
C LEU A 63 -2.65 -7.08 -6.91
N GLY A 64 -2.96 -7.66 -8.08
CA GLY A 64 -3.76 -7.02 -9.12
C GLY A 64 -5.15 -6.60 -8.63
N ILE A 65 -5.82 -7.43 -7.83
CA ILE A 65 -7.12 -7.09 -7.22
C ILE A 65 -6.95 -5.94 -6.21
N VAL A 66 -5.92 -5.98 -5.36
CA VAL A 66 -5.65 -4.90 -4.39
C VAL A 66 -5.35 -3.58 -5.12
N VAL A 67 -4.52 -3.61 -6.15
CA VAL A 67 -4.20 -2.45 -6.96
C VAL A 67 -5.43 -1.94 -7.72
N ALA A 68 -6.24 -2.82 -8.30
CA ALA A 68 -7.47 -2.46 -9.01
C ALA A 68 -8.47 -1.76 -8.09
N TYR A 69 -8.59 -2.24 -6.86
CA TYR A 69 -9.39 -1.60 -5.81
C TYR A 69 -8.86 -0.19 -5.51
N TYR A 70 -7.54 -0.05 -5.35
CA TYR A 70 -6.87 1.21 -5.05
C TYR A 70 -6.93 2.29 -6.15
N ILE A 71 -6.89 1.89 -7.42
CA ILE A 71 -7.02 2.83 -8.55
C ILE A 71 -8.47 3.10 -8.95
N SER A 72 -9.43 2.37 -8.37
CA SER A 72 -10.85 2.61 -8.58
C SER A 72 -11.14 4.08 -8.29
N PRO A 73 -11.84 4.82 -9.18
CA PRO A 73 -12.07 6.26 -9.07
C PRO A 73 -12.85 6.71 -7.82
N ILE A 74 -13.21 5.77 -6.95
CA ILE A 74 -14.09 5.95 -5.81
C ILE A 74 -13.30 6.02 -4.47
N ASP A 75 -12.20 5.28 -4.27
CA ASP A 75 -11.83 4.92 -2.88
C ASP A 75 -10.56 5.59 -2.26
N ILE A 76 -9.36 5.60 -2.88
CA ILE A 76 -8.15 6.02 -2.11
C ILE A 76 -8.03 7.53 -1.77
N ILE A 77 -8.42 8.40 -2.70
CA ILE A 77 -8.07 9.83 -2.63
C ILE A 77 -9.09 10.66 -1.82
N PRO A 78 -10.40 10.40 -1.86
CA PRO A 78 -11.35 11.17 -1.06
C PRO A 78 -11.14 10.98 0.45
N GLU A 79 -10.88 9.76 0.93
CA GLU A 79 -11.08 9.43 2.35
C GLU A 79 -9.87 9.70 3.26
N ALA A 80 -8.64 9.57 2.76
CA ALA A 80 -7.43 9.98 3.51
C ALA A 80 -7.45 11.49 3.85
N PHE A 81 -8.23 12.27 3.11
CA PHE A 81 -8.40 13.71 3.24
C PHE A 81 -9.61 14.10 4.12
N LEU A 82 -10.54 13.18 4.42
CA LEU A 82 -11.87 13.48 4.98
C LEU A 82 -12.08 13.17 6.48
N GLY A 83 -11.19 12.40 7.15
CA GLY A 83 -11.19 12.26 8.62
C GLY A 83 -11.90 11.02 9.22
N PRO A 84 -11.74 10.74 10.55
CA PRO A 84 -11.55 9.43 11.24
C PRO A 84 -12.60 8.31 11.12
N ILE A 85 -13.68 8.47 10.34
CA ILE A 85 -14.92 7.72 10.58
C ILE A 85 -15.09 6.48 9.65
N GLY A 86 -14.31 6.33 8.57
CA GLY A 86 -14.46 5.26 7.57
C GLY A 86 -13.35 4.20 7.44
N TYR A 87 -12.28 4.26 8.26
CA TYR A 87 -10.95 3.70 7.91
C TYR A 87 -10.78 2.17 7.95
N SER A 88 -11.76 1.38 8.38
CA SER A 88 -11.43 0.00 8.77
C SER A 88 -11.12 -0.92 7.61
N ASP A 89 -11.83 -0.79 6.48
CA ASP A 89 -11.82 -1.85 5.47
C ASP A 89 -10.63 -1.71 4.50
N ASP A 90 -10.28 -0.49 4.09
CA ASP A 90 -9.10 -0.22 3.24
C ASP A 90 -7.77 -0.43 3.99
N LEU A 91 -7.72 -0.02 5.26
CA LEU A 91 -6.53 -0.19 6.09
C LEU A 91 -6.25 -1.67 6.36
N VAL A 92 -7.30 -2.46 6.59
CA VAL A 92 -7.20 -3.92 6.71
C VAL A 92 -6.68 -4.55 5.41
N LEU A 93 -7.17 -4.10 4.25
CA LEU A 93 -6.71 -4.58 2.95
C LEU A 93 -5.23 -4.24 2.70
N GLY A 94 -4.80 -3.03 3.05
CA GLY A 94 -3.41 -2.58 2.91
C GLY A 94 -2.45 -3.33 3.82
N VAL A 95 -2.78 -3.48 5.11
CA VAL A 95 -2.03 -4.29 6.06
C VAL A 95 -1.93 -5.74 5.57
N TRP A 96 -3.05 -6.28 5.06
CA TRP A 96 -3.07 -7.62 4.51
C TRP A 96 -2.16 -7.77 3.29
N ALA A 97 -2.17 -6.80 2.38
CA ALA A 97 -1.31 -6.80 1.20
C ALA A 97 0.17 -6.76 1.61
N ILE A 98 0.55 -5.85 2.51
CA ILE A 98 1.94 -5.75 3.03
C ILE A 98 2.37 -7.05 3.69
N ASN A 99 1.53 -7.61 4.57
CA ASN A 99 1.84 -8.88 5.22
C ASN A 99 2.00 -9.99 4.17
N ARG A 100 1.16 -10.02 3.14
CA ARG A 100 1.26 -10.98 2.04
C ARG A 100 2.59 -10.84 1.28
N LEU A 101 3.02 -9.61 0.97
CA LEU A 101 4.29 -9.34 0.29
C LEU A 101 5.47 -9.96 1.05
N LEU A 102 5.55 -9.68 2.35
CA LEU A 102 6.62 -10.19 3.22
C LEU A 102 6.72 -11.72 3.26
N HIS A 103 5.61 -12.43 3.06
CA HIS A 103 5.55 -13.89 3.16
C HIS A 103 5.60 -14.62 1.82
N SER A 104 5.31 -13.93 0.70
CA SER A 104 5.11 -14.59 -0.61
C SER A 104 6.09 -14.16 -1.69
N VAL A 105 6.83 -13.06 -1.46
CA VAL A 105 7.81 -12.52 -2.40
C VAL A 105 9.19 -12.55 -1.76
N GLY A 106 10.20 -12.98 -2.52
CA GLY A 106 11.59 -12.98 -2.06
C GLY A 106 12.07 -11.57 -1.68
N ARG A 107 12.85 -11.47 -0.61
CA ARG A 107 13.37 -10.19 -0.09
C ARG A 107 14.12 -9.41 -1.15
N GLU A 108 14.89 -10.10 -1.99
CA GLU A 108 15.69 -9.52 -3.06
C GLU A 108 14.82 -8.80 -4.08
N VAL A 109 13.69 -9.43 -4.47
CA VAL A 109 12.72 -8.86 -5.42
C VAL A 109 12.02 -7.64 -4.82
N LEU A 110 11.68 -7.69 -3.53
CA LEU A 110 11.06 -6.56 -2.83
C LEU A 110 11.98 -5.34 -2.78
N LEU A 111 13.26 -5.54 -2.48
CA LEU A 111 14.25 -4.46 -2.38
C LEU A 111 14.61 -3.88 -3.76
N GLU A 112 14.68 -4.72 -4.80
CA GLU A 112 14.98 -4.28 -6.17
C GLU A 112 13.92 -3.31 -6.72
N HIS A 113 12.65 -3.50 -6.35
CA HIS A 113 11.53 -2.70 -6.83
C HIS A 113 11.12 -1.56 -5.90
N TRP A 114 11.77 -1.41 -4.75
CA TRP A 114 11.44 -0.37 -3.79
C TRP A 114 12.02 0.99 -4.22
N PRO A 115 11.18 2.03 -4.45
CA PRO A 115 11.62 3.28 -5.06
C PRO A 115 12.09 4.34 -4.05
N SER A 116 12.02 4.07 -2.74
CA SER A 116 12.24 5.06 -1.69
C SER A 116 13.62 4.93 -1.06
N GLU A 117 14.20 6.06 -0.63
CA GLU A 117 15.45 6.07 0.14
C GLU A 117 15.27 5.54 1.57
N THR A 118 14.03 5.52 2.08
CA THR A 118 13.71 4.90 3.36
C THR A 118 13.84 3.39 3.23
N ASP A 119 14.50 2.72 4.17
CA ASP A 119 14.54 1.25 4.17
C ASP A 119 13.12 0.65 4.13
N LEU A 120 12.89 -0.29 3.21
CA LEU A 120 11.58 -0.90 2.99
C LEU A 120 11.01 -1.56 4.25
N PHE A 121 11.84 -2.29 5.01
CA PHE A 121 11.37 -3.00 6.20
C PHE A 121 11.06 -2.03 7.32
N ILE A 122 11.86 -0.97 7.48
CA ILE A 122 11.53 0.13 8.38
C ILE A 122 10.21 0.79 7.97
N ALA A 123 10.02 1.08 6.68
CA ALA A 123 8.78 1.65 6.15
C ALA A 123 7.57 0.76 6.47
N ILE A 124 7.70 -0.55 6.24
CA ILE A 124 6.66 -1.54 6.54
C ILE A 124 6.35 -1.58 8.03
N GLU A 125 7.35 -1.71 8.89
CA GLU A 125 7.16 -1.74 10.36
C GLU A 125 6.43 -0.49 10.86
N LYS A 126 6.77 0.68 10.32
CA LYS A 126 6.13 1.94 10.69
C LYS A 126 4.67 1.99 10.22
N ILE A 127 4.39 1.61 8.98
CA ILE A 127 3.00 1.57 8.48
C ILE A 127 2.17 0.56 9.26
N MET A 128 2.71 -0.62 9.54
CA MET A 128 2.05 -1.64 10.35
C MET A 128 1.74 -1.12 11.76
N GLY A 129 2.70 -0.45 12.42
CA GLY A 129 2.48 0.12 13.74
C GLY A 129 1.43 1.25 13.78
N ILE A 130 1.35 2.05 12.72
CA ILE A 130 0.31 3.08 12.57
C ILE A 130 -1.04 2.43 12.34
N ALA A 131 -1.08 1.42 11.47
CA ALA A 131 -2.29 0.67 11.22
C ALA A 131 -2.80 0.02 12.51
N ASP A 132 -1.93 -0.59 13.32
CA ASP A 132 -2.31 -1.15 14.62
C ASP A 132 -2.86 -0.09 15.60
N GLN A 133 -2.35 1.14 15.57
CA GLN A 133 -2.88 2.25 16.38
C GLN A 133 -4.24 2.75 15.90
N LEU A 134 -4.46 2.74 14.58
CA LEU A 134 -5.70 3.22 13.94
C LEU A 134 -6.78 2.14 13.88
N LEU A 135 -6.40 0.87 13.76
CA LEU A 135 -7.27 -0.29 13.78
C LEU A 135 -7.74 -0.51 15.22
N GLY A 136 -8.85 0.12 15.58
CA GLY A 136 -9.56 -0.20 16.83
C GLY A 136 -9.89 -1.70 16.93
N LYS A 137 -10.23 -2.15 18.15
CA LYS A 137 -10.51 -3.58 18.48
C LYS A 137 -11.35 -4.33 17.43
N THR A 138 -12.36 -3.69 16.86
CA THR A 138 -13.27 -4.27 15.86
C THR A 138 -12.57 -4.58 14.53
N ALA A 139 -11.71 -3.68 14.04
CA ALA A 139 -10.97 -3.88 12.79
C ALA A 139 -9.85 -4.91 12.96
N TYR A 140 -9.17 -4.90 14.12
CA TYR A 140 -8.23 -5.96 14.51
C TYR A 140 -8.90 -7.35 14.56
N LEU A 141 -10.13 -7.45 15.06
CA LEU A 141 -10.89 -8.71 15.06
C LEU A 141 -11.28 -9.16 13.64
N LYS A 142 -11.67 -8.24 12.75
CA LYS A 142 -11.88 -8.55 11.32
C LYS A 142 -10.59 -9.09 10.69
N LEU A 143 -9.47 -8.41 10.91
CA LEU A 143 -8.15 -8.80 10.41
C LEU A 143 -7.77 -10.21 10.90
N LYS A 144 -7.86 -10.46 12.22
CA LYS A 144 -7.59 -11.77 12.83
C LYS A 144 -8.49 -12.87 12.26
N ASN A 145 -9.78 -12.59 12.07
CA ASN A 145 -10.72 -13.55 11.49
C ASN A 145 -10.42 -13.82 10.01
N PHE A 146 -10.02 -12.80 9.24
CA PHE A 146 -9.67 -12.93 7.83
C PHE A 146 -8.40 -13.78 7.66
N PHE A 147 -7.37 -13.56 8.48
CA PHE A 147 -6.16 -14.37 8.49
C PHE A 147 -6.43 -15.81 8.95
N LYS A 148 -7.23 -16.02 10.01
CA LYS A 148 -7.58 -17.37 10.49
C LYS A 148 -8.30 -18.21 9.43
N LYS A 149 -9.21 -17.60 8.66
CA LYS A 149 -10.02 -18.29 7.64
C LYS A 149 -9.23 -18.72 6.38
N LYS A 150 -8.03 -18.17 6.17
CA LYS A 150 -7.16 -18.45 5.01
C LYS A 150 -5.92 -19.28 5.34
N ILE A 151 -5.61 -19.49 6.62
CA ILE A 151 -4.46 -20.30 7.08
C ILE A 151 -4.88 -21.77 7.32
N ASP A 152 -6.16 -22.04 7.61
CA ASP A 152 -6.69 -23.39 7.81
C ASP A 152 -7.18 -24.08 6.50
N LYS A 153 -6.72 -23.65 5.32
CA LYS A 153 -7.03 -24.27 4.02
C LYS A 153 -5.82 -24.35 3.10
#